data_AF-A0A2K3URY9-F1
#
_entry.id   AF-A0A2K3URY9-F1
#
_cell.length_a   1.000
_cell.length_b   1.000
_cell.length_c   1.000
_cell.angle_alpha   90.00
_cell.angle_beta   90.00
_cell.angle_gamma   90.00
#
_symmetry.space_group_name_H-M   'P 1'
#
loop_
_entity.id
_entity.type
_entity.pdbx_description
1 polymer ?
#
loop_
_entity_poly.entity_id
_entity_poly.type
_entity_poly.pdbx_seq_one_letter_code
_entity_poly.pdbx_strand_id
1 'polypeptide(L)'
;MTGSKFSGLKAMRDRRAQEEDDQASALTPILEEPRRKVGRPPGKRSNPEYQQVTVLLHGQTYLEARKRLLDERKEVSDLINELLTEWLKR
;
A
#
# COMPACT_ATOMS: atom_id res chain seq x y z
N MET A 1 -1.87 -37.42 27.43
CA MET A 1 -0.91 -36.47 26.83
C MET A 1 -1.56 -35.86 25.60
N THR A 2 -1.98 -34.59 25.68
CA THR A 2 -2.72 -33.89 24.62
C THR A 2 -1.73 -33.38 23.58
N GLY A 3 -1.71 -33.98 22.38
CA GLY A 3 -0.92 -33.49 21.26
C GLY A 3 -1.39 -32.11 20.80
N SER A 4 -0.45 -31.22 20.48
CA SER A 4 -0.76 -29.87 20.01
C SER A 4 -1.49 -29.92 18.67
N LYS A 5 -2.65 -29.23 18.60
CA LYS A 5 -3.52 -29.10 17.41
C LYS A 5 -2.84 -28.49 16.18
N PHE A 6 -1.63 -27.95 16.35
CA PHE A 6 -0.87 -27.27 15.29
C PHE A 6 0.23 -28.13 14.66
N SER A 7 0.39 -29.39 15.09
CA SER A 7 1.38 -30.33 14.53
C SER A 7 1.18 -30.58 13.03
N GLY A 8 -0.07 -30.71 12.57
CA GLY A 8 -0.39 -30.88 11.15
C GLY A 8 -0.04 -29.66 10.28
N LEU A 9 -0.16 -28.45 10.83
CA LEU A 9 0.15 -27.21 10.09
C LEU A 9 1.66 -27.01 9.91
N LYS A 10 2.45 -27.42 10.91
CA LYS A 10 3.92 -27.41 10.82
C LYS A 10 4.43 -28.38 9.76
N ALA A 11 3.91 -29.61 9.75
CA ALA A 11 4.28 -30.61 8.75
C ALA A 11 3.98 -30.19 7.31
N MET A 12 2.87 -29.48 7.07
CA MET A 12 2.57 -28.92 5.74
C MET A 12 3.53 -27.81 5.32
N ARG A 13 3.96 -26.96 6.26
CA ARG A 13 4.91 -25.88 5.98
C ARG A 13 6.30 -26.42 5.65
N ASP A 14 6.74 -27.43 6.38
CA ASP A 14 8.04 -28.06 6.16
C ASP A 14 8.07 -28.82 4.82
N ARG A 15 6.98 -29.49 4.44
CA ARG A 15 6.85 -30.16 3.14
C ARG A 15 6.89 -29.16 1.97
N ARG A 16 6.22 -28.02 2.12
CA ARG A 16 6.25 -26.94 1.12
C ARG A 16 7.64 -26.33 0.96
N ALA A 17 8.39 -26.17 2.05
CA ALA A 17 9.76 -25.67 2.00
C ALA A 17 10.68 -26.64 1.24
N GLN A 18 10.51 -27.95 1.44
CA GLN A 18 11.26 -28.97 0.69
C GLN A 18 10.90 -28.97 -0.81
N GLU A 19 9.62 -28.80 -1.14
CA GLU A 19 9.16 -28.69 -2.54
C GLU A 19 9.64 -27.39 -3.22
N GLU A 20 9.89 -26.31 -2.45
CA GLU A 20 10.45 -25.04 -2.93
C GLU A 20 11.97 -25.14 -3.17
N ASP A 21 12.70 -25.87 -2.33
CA ASP A 21 14.15 -26.10 -2.49
C ASP A 21 14.47 -27.01 -3.70
N ASP A 22 13.67 -28.05 -3.94
CA ASP A 22 13.84 -28.95 -5.09
C ASP A 22 13.51 -28.27 -6.44
N GLN A 23 12.65 -27.25 -6.45
CA GLN A 23 12.35 -26.46 -7.66
C GLN A 23 13.33 -25.31 -7.92
N ALA A 24 14.09 -24.86 -6.90
CA ALA A 24 15.03 -23.75 -7.04
C ALA A 24 16.30 -24.11 -7.83
N SER A 25 16.62 -25.40 -8.00
CA SER A 25 17.84 -25.83 -8.70
C SER A 25 17.75 -25.85 -10.23
N ALA A 26 16.60 -25.52 -10.85
CA ALA A 26 16.38 -25.74 -12.29
C ALA A 26 16.08 -24.48 -13.13
N LEU A 27 16.12 -23.25 -12.61
CA LEU A 27 15.69 -22.06 -13.36
C LEU A 27 16.69 -20.90 -13.31
N THR A 28 17.31 -20.65 -14.46
CA THR A 28 18.00 -19.41 -14.88
C THR A 28 17.26 -18.12 -14.46
N PRO A 29 17.96 -16.99 -14.25
CA PRO A 29 17.35 -15.76 -13.79
C PRO A 29 16.55 -15.12 -14.94
N ILE A 30 15.26 -15.40 -14.99
CA ILE A 30 14.32 -14.64 -15.80
C ILE A 30 14.16 -13.30 -15.08
N LEU A 31 14.57 -12.21 -15.75
CA LEU A 31 14.25 -10.84 -15.36
C LEU A 31 12.73 -10.76 -15.14
N GLU A 32 12.34 -10.72 -13.87
CA GLU A 32 10.94 -10.72 -13.46
C GLU A 32 10.37 -9.34 -13.79
N GLU A 33 9.77 -9.21 -14.98
CA GLU A 33 8.84 -8.11 -15.23
C GLU A 33 7.80 -8.13 -14.10
N PRO A 34 7.51 -6.98 -13.46
CA PRO A 34 6.63 -6.96 -12.30
C PRO A 34 5.26 -7.45 -12.74
N ARG A 35 4.95 -8.70 -12.37
CA ARG A 35 3.64 -9.32 -12.60
C ARG A 35 2.60 -8.34 -12.06
N ARG A 36 1.82 -7.73 -12.96
CA ARG A 36 0.77 -6.78 -12.59
C ARG A 36 -0.17 -7.51 -11.63
N LYS A 37 -0.08 -7.19 -10.34
CA LYS A 37 -0.92 -7.77 -9.32
C LYS A 37 -2.36 -7.45 -9.70
N VAL A 38 -3.14 -8.48 -10.03
CA VAL A 38 -4.56 -8.36 -10.35
C VAL A 38 -5.25 -7.87 -9.09
N GLY A 39 -5.73 -6.62 -9.08
CA GLY A 39 -6.26 -5.94 -7.90
C GLY A 39 -6.80 -4.55 -8.21
N ARG A 40 -7.34 -3.86 -7.20
CA ARG A 40 -7.80 -2.46 -7.32
C ARG A 40 -6.67 -1.61 -7.94
N PRO A 41 -6.98 -0.69 -8.87
CA PRO A 41 -5.97 0.19 -9.45
C PRO A 41 -5.16 0.89 -8.34
N PRO A 42 -3.85 1.12 -8.59
CA PRO A 42 -2.97 1.79 -7.63
C PRO A 42 -3.55 3.14 -7.26
N GLY A 43 -3.68 3.41 -5.96
CA GLY A 43 -4.14 4.69 -5.43
C GLY A 43 -3.00 5.69 -5.24
N LYS A 44 -3.32 6.89 -4.69
CA LYS A 44 -2.33 7.94 -4.41
C LYS A 44 -1.11 7.44 -3.62
N ARG A 45 -1.31 6.52 -2.66
CA ARG A 45 -0.22 5.93 -1.83
C ARG A 45 0.80 5.09 -2.61
N SER A 46 0.43 4.55 -3.76
CA SER A 46 1.30 3.72 -4.61
C SER A 46 1.87 4.49 -5.79
N ASN A 47 1.49 5.76 -5.97
CA ASN A 47 2.07 6.60 -7.01
C ASN A 47 3.39 7.22 -6.47
N PRO A 48 4.53 7.02 -7.14
CA PRO A 48 5.83 7.58 -6.72
C PRO A 48 5.89 9.11 -6.73
N GLU A 49 4.98 9.81 -7.42
CA GLU A 49 4.89 11.28 -7.40
C GLU A 49 4.34 11.84 -6.10
N TYR A 50 3.71 11.01 -5.26
CA TYR A 50 3.09 11.43 -4.01
C TYR A 50 3.92 10.96 -2.81
N GLN A 51 4.33 11.90 -1.97
CA GLN A 51 4.90 11.61 -0.66
C GLN A 51 3.79 11.65 0.41
N GLN A 52 3.64 10.58 1.19
CA GLN A 52 2.72 10.59 2.33
C GLN A 52 3.31 11.45 3.46
N VAL A 53 2.55 12.45 3.90
CA VAL A 53 2.91 13.36 5.00
C VAL A 53 1.76 13.39 6.02
N THR A 54 2.10 13.49 7.31
CA THR A 54 1.14 13.68 8.39
C THR A 54 1.27 15.11 8.93
N VAL A 55 0.16 15.85 8.96
CA VAL A 55 0.11 17.26 9.39
C VAL A 55 -1.00 17.42 10.41
N LEU A 56 -0.77 18.26 11.42
CA LEU A 56 -1.80 18.67 12.37
C LEU A 56 -2.52 19.90 11.81
N LEU A 57 -3.84 19.80 11.69
CA LEU A 57 -4.71 20.89 11.31
C LEU A 57 -5.68 21.19 12.46
N HIS A 58 -6.12 22.45 12.55
CA HIS A 58 -7.21 22.79 13.46
C HIS A 58 -8.47 22.01 13.07
N GLY A 59 -9.08 21.32 14.05
CA GLY A 59 -10.19 20.40 13.80
C GLY A 59 -11.39 21.05 13.11
N GLN A 60 -11.76 22.28 13.52
CA GLN A 60 -12.85 23.01 12.87
C GLN A 60 -12.53 23.37 11.42
N THR A 61 -11.32 23.88 11.16
CA THR A 61 -10.85 24.19 9.81
C THR A 61 -10.87 22.95 8.91
N TYR A 62 -10.39 21.82 9.41
CA TYR A 62 -10.41 20.56 8.66
C TYR A 62 -11.84 20.11 8.35
N LEU A 63 -12.76 20.20 9.32
CA LEU A 63 -14.16 19.82 9.12
C LEU A 63 -14.86 20.70 8.08
N GLU A 64 -14.68 22.01 8.16
CA GLU A 64 -15.27 22.96 7.20
C GLU A 64 -14.70 22.76 5.80
N ALA A 65 -13.37 22.63 5.68
CA ALA A 65 -12.73 22.36 4.39
C ALA A 65 -13.25 21.05 3.78
N ARG A 66 -13.36 19.99 4.59
CA ARG A 66 -13.87 18.68 4.13
C ARG A 66 -15.33 18.76 3.65
N LYS A 67 -16.18 19.55 4.31
CA LYS A 67 -17.57 19.76 3.86
C LYS A 67 -17.61 20.44 2.50
N ARG A 68 -16.85 21.52 2.30
CA ARG A 68 -16.80 22.24 1.01
C ARG A 68 -16.26 21.35 -0.11
N LEU A 69 -15.21 20.58 0.16
CA LEU A 69 -14.59 19.68 -0.82
C LEU A 69 -15.48 18.51 -1.22
N LEU A 70 -16.46 18.13 -0.39
CA LEU A 70 -17.41 17.07 -0.71
C LEU A 70 -18.26 17.43 -1.94
N ASP A 71 -18.70 18.70 -2.01
CA ASP A 71 -19.47 19.21 -3.14
C ASP A 71 -18.64 19.23 -4.44
N GLU A 72 -17.32 19.45 -4.31
CA GLU A 72 -16.36 19.47 -5.41
C GLU A 72 -15.84 18.07 -5.80
N ARG A 73 -16.19 17.02 -5.05
CA ARG A 73 -15.62 15.66 -5.17
C ARG A 73 -14.09 15.63 -5.11
N LYS A 74 -13.48 16.53 -4.33
CA LYS A 74 -12.04 16.64 -4.12
C LYS A 74 -11.63 16.10 -2.75
N GLU A 75 -10.35 15.73 -2.62
CA GLU A 75 -9.78 15.37 -1.33
C GLU A 75 -9.05 16.55 -0.68
N VAL A 76 -8.88 16.50 0.64
CA VAL A 76 -8.08 17.49 1.39
C VAL A 76 -6.62 17.52 0.92
N SER A 77 -6.10 16.39 0.43
CA SER A 77 -4.77 16.29 -0.17
C SER A 77 -4.62 17.17 -1.40
N ASP A 78 -5.67 17.29 -2.22
CA ASP A 78 -5.66 18.11 -3.43
C ASP A 78 -5.60 19.60 -3.06
N LEU A 79 -6.42 20.03 -2.09
CA LEU A 79 -6.40 21.41 -1.56
C LEU A 79 -5.04 21.78 -0.98
N ILE A 80 -4.43 20.90 -0.18
CA ILE A 80 -3.12 21.18 0.42
C ILE A 80 -2.05 21.30 -0.66
N ASN A 81 -2.06 20.45 -1.69
CA ASN A 81 -1.11 20.52 -2.79
C ASN A 81 -1.26 21.82 -3.59
N GLU A 82 -2.49 22.25 -3.89
CA GLU A 82 -2.76 23.53 -4.58
C GLU A 82 -2.19 24.71 -3.76
N LEU A 83 -2.49 24.77 -2.46
CA LEU A 83 -2.00 25.83 -1.57
C LEU A 83 -0.48 25.85 -1.44
N LEU A 84 0.17 24.69 -1.32
CA LEU A 84 1.63 24.59 -1.26
C LEU A 84 2.27 24.99 -2.60
N THR A 85 1.68 24.59 -3.72
CA THR A 85 2.15 24.95 -5.06
C THR A 85 2.04 26.46 -5.29
N GLU A 86 0.94 27.07 -4.87
CA GLU A 86 0.77 28.52 -4.94
C GLU A 86 1.76 29.24 -4.02
N TRP A 87 1.98 28.74 -2.80
CA TRP A 87 2.93 29.32 -1.87
C TRP A 87 4.37 29.27 -2.39
N LEU A 88 4.78 28.18 -3.04
CA LEU A 88 6.11 28.03 -3.64
C LEU A 88 6.37 28.93 -4.86
N LYS A 89 5.32 29.52 -5.46
CA LYS A 89 5.44 30.46 -6.57
C LYS A 89 5.71 31.89 -6.12
N ARG A 90 5.57 32.18 -4.82
CA ARG A 90 5.89 33.48 -4.24
C ARG A 90 7.39 33.65 -4.07
#